data_AF-A0A9N8WEJ6-F1
#
_entry.id   AF-A0A9N8WEJ6-F1
#
_cell.length_a   1.000
_cell.length_b   1.000
_cell.length_c   1.000
_cell.angle_alpha   90.00
_cell.angle_beta   90.00
_cell.angle_gamma   90.00
#
_symmetry.space_group_name_H-M   'P 1'
#
loop_
_entity.id
_entity.type
_entity.pdbx_description
1 polymer ?
#
loop_
_entity_poly.entity_id
_entity_poly.type
_entity_poly.pdbx_seq_one_letter_code
_entity_poly.pdbx_strand_id
1 'polypeptide(L)'
;MNINLIKETDETTNNDNDFAKSSTSSTEATEIQAQGIFPQSSIRKFFPLIIPTTTNPFGEYIPIHIAIQRFQRSPVNQNPPYYEVPVLGNLPTVRHAYAEWYFGIDENPAIISCIRKYGKEWEKRNQRRLSRRKILIREIELRETDFSTEEVLEILEILRDGSTLNKLIDVKLLGHDK
;
A
#
# COMPACT_ATOMS: atom_id res chain seq x y z
N MET A 1 -25.19 24.55 59.83
CA MET A 1 -25.13 23.13 59.44
C MET A 1 -26.13 22.42 60.32
N ASN A 2 -27.34 22.17 59.80
CA ASN A 2 -28.49 21.71 60.58
C ASN A 2 -28.42 20.21 60.84
N ILE A 3 -28.75 19.89 62.09
CA ILE A 3 -28.87 18.57 62.69
C ILE A 3 -30.25 18.03 62.34
N ASN A 4 -30.36 16.74 62.01
CA ASN A 4 -31.53 15.94 62.41
C ASN A 4 -31.18 14.44 62.40
N LEU A 5 -31.44 13.85 63.57
CA LEU A 5 -31.34 12.47 63.98
C LEU A 5 -32.79 12.02 64.28
N ILE A 6 -33.18 10.80 63.88
CA ILE A 6 -34.19 9.89 64.49
C ILE A 6 -33.97 8.54 63.76
N LYS A 7 -33.39 7.48 64.34
CA LYS A 7 -33.87 6.49 65.36
C LYS A 7 -35.03 5.62 64.87
N GLU A 8 -34.80 4.31 64.63
CA GLU A 8 -35.05 3.13 65.51
C GLU A 8 -36.24 2.33 64.90
N THR A 9 -36.38 1.01 64.91
CA THR A 9 -35.96 -0.09 65.83
C THR A 9 -36.20 -1.46 65.15
N ASP A 10 -35.31 -2.44 65.40
CA ASP A 10 -35.55 -3.78 66.02
C ASP A 10 -35.95 -4.91 65.03
N GLU A 11 -35.49 -6.17 65.10
CA GLU A 11 -35.11 -7.01 66.25
C GLU A 11 -34.37 -8.31 65.77
N THR A 12 -33.36 -8.76 66.54
CA THR A 12 -32.94 -10.16 66.91
C THR A 12 -32.78 -11.29 65.84
N THR A 13 -31.81 -12.23 65.86
CA THR A 13 -31.01 -12.89 66.91
C THR A 13 -29.85 -13.73 66.30
N ASN A 14 -28.72 -13.77 67.01
CA ASN A 14 -27.85 -14.93 67.33
C ASN A 14 -27.30 -15.86 66.23
N ASN A 15 -25.97 -15.87 66.03
CA ASN A 15 -25.01 -16.79 66.69
C ASN A 15 -23.74 -17.00 65.84
N ASP A 16 -22.61 -16.92 66.53
CA ASP A 16 -21.30 -17.36 66.07
C ASP A 16 -21.32 -18.82 65.59
N ASN A 17 -20.56 -19.13 64.53
CA ASN A 17 -19.51 -20.14 64.60
C ASN A 17 -18.74 -20.30 63.29
N ASP A 18 -17.44 -20.38 63.48
CA ASP A 18 -16.38 -20.79 62.58
C ASP A 18 -16.61 -22.12 61.83
N PHE A 19 -15.74 -22.31 60.83
CA PHE A 19 -15.18 -23.60 60.38
C PHE A 19 -15.85 -24.37 59.21
N ALA A 20 -15.29 -24.11 58.03
CA ALA A 20 -14.70 -25.06 57.08
C ALA A 20 -15.46 -26.33 56.58
N LYS A 21 -15.36 -26.49 55.24
CA LYS A 21 -15.46 -27.70 54.40
C LYS A 21 -16.85 -28.25 54.09
N SER A 22 -17.22 -28.18 52.80
CA SER A 22 -17.64 -29.33 51.98
C SER A 22 -17.83 -28.85 50.53
N SER A 23 -16.95 -29.18 49.58
CA SER A 23 -17.05 -30.36 48.72
C SER A 23 -18.35 -30.42 47.91
N THR A 24 -18.31 -29.79 46.74
CA THR A 24 -18.86 -30.24 45.43
C THR A 24 -19.99 -31.27 45.44
N SER A 25 -21.17 -30.90 44.92
CA SER A 25 -21.75 -31.59 43.76
C SER A 25 -22.90 -30.79 43.11
N SER A 26 -22.84 -30.73 41.78
CA SER A 26 -23.95 -30.74 40.83
C SER A 26 -24.87 -29.51 40.73
N THR A 27 -24.60 -28.65 39.74
CA THR A 27 -25.70 -27.98 39.01
C THR A 27 -25.32 -27.78 37.55
N GLU A 28 -26.07 -28.48 36.69
CA GLU A 28 -26.43 -28.21 35.29
C GLU A 28 -25.43 -27.43 34.42
N ALA A 29 -24.78 -28.17 33.52
CA ALA A 29 -24.14 -27.61 32.34
C ALA A 29 -25.21 -26.94 31.46
N THR A 30 -25.29 -25.62 31.49
CA THR A 30 -25.96 -24.85 30.45
C THR A 30 -25.02 -24.81 29.26
N GLU A 31 -25.42 -25.47 28.18
CA GLU A 31 -24.72 -25.46 26.89
C GLU A 31 -24.78 -24.05 26.31
N ILE A 32 -23.75 -23.24 26.56
CA ILE A 32 -23.56 -21.97 25.86
C ILE A 32 -23.10 -22.34 24.45
N GLN A 33 -24.04 -22.35 23.51
CA GLN A 33 -23.69 -22.34 22.09
C GLN A 33 -22.83 -21.11 21.83
N ALA A 34 -21.52 -21.32 21.67
CA ALA A 34 -20.60 -20.33 21.18
C ALA A 34 -21.03 -19.97 19.75
N GLN A 35 -21.83 -18.92 19.61
CA GLN A 35 -21.99 -18.25 18.33
C GLN A 35 -20.61 -17.78 17.93
N GLY A 36 -20.03 -18.45 16.93
CA GLY A 36 -18.75 -18.08 16.38
C GLY A 36 -18.78 -16.62 16.00
N ILE A 37 -18.04 -15.81 16.76
CA ILE A 37 -17.69 -14.45 16.34
C ILE A 37 -16.70 -14.66 15.20
N PHE A 38 -17.23 -14.78 13.99
CA PHE A 38 -16.40 -14.66 12.80
C PHE A 38 -15.88 -13.23 12.81
N PRO A 39 -14.56 -12.99 12.83
CA PRO A 39 -14.05 -11.65 12.63
C PRO A 39 -14.61 -11.20 11.28
N GLN A 40 -15.36 -10.10 11.30
CA GLN A 40 -15.75 -9.36 10.09
C GLN A 40 -14.49 -9.28 9.25
N SER A 41 -14.43 -10.04 8.16
CA SER A 41 -13.30 -10.05 7.26
C SER A 41 -13.07 -8.62 6.88
N SER A 42 -11.96 -8.04 7.36
CA SER A 42 -11.60 -6.67 7.08
C SER A 42 -11.65 -6.53 5.56
N ILE A 43 -12.67 -5.84 5.04
CA ILE A 43 -12.83 -5.59 3.62
C ILE A 43 -11.61 -4.75 3.28
N ARG A 44 -10.53 -5.39 2.81
CA ARG A 44 -9.44 -4.68 2.15
C ARG A 44 -10.13 -3.95 1.02
N LYS A 45 -10.34 -2.64 1.18
CA LYS A 45 -10.84 -1.78 0.12
C LYS A 45 -9.89 -1.99 -1.05
N PHE A 46 -10.37 -2.67 -2.08
CA PHE A 46 -9.62 -2.88 -3.30
C PHE A 46 -9.60 -1.54 -4.01
N PHE A 47 -8.57 -0.75 -3.77
CA PHE A 47 -8.31 0.44 -4.56
C PHE A 47 -7.76 -0.06 -5.91
N PRO A 48 -8.52 0.09 -7.01
CA PRO A 48 -8.05 -0.39 -8.30
C PRO A 48 -6.81 0.42 -8.70
N LEU A 49 -5.69 -0.24 -8.96
CA LEU A 49 -4.51 0.43 -9.48
C LEU A 49 -4.85 1.08 -10.83
N ILE A 50 -4.74 2.41 -10.87
CA ILE A 50 -4.93 3.22 -12.07
C ILE A 50 -3.59 3.72 -12.60
N ILE A 51 -3.44 3.64 -13.91
CA ILE A 51 -2.20 3.87 -14.64
C ILE A 51 -2.44 5.02 -15.64
N PRO A 52 -1.62 6.09 -15.63
CA PRO A 52 -1.71 7.15 -16.64
C PRO A 52 -1.29 6.62 -18.02
N THR A 53 -1.93 7.11 -19.06
CA THR A 53 -1.62 6.74 -20.46
C THR A 53 -0.77 7.79 -21.17
N THR A 54 -0.63 8.97 -20.58
CA THR A 54 0.08 10.13 -21.14
C THR A 54 0.85 10.87 -20.05
N THR A 55 1.91 11.60 -20.43
CA THR A 55 2.65 12.49 -19.52
C THR A 55 1.90 13.77 -19.16
N ASN A 56 0.75 14.04 -19.80
CA ASN A 56 -0.14 15.11 -19.39
C ASN A 56 -0.77 14.78 -18.02
N PRO A 57 -0.57 15.62 -16.97
CA PRO A 57 -1.14 15.37 -15.64
C PRO A 57 -2.67 15.29 -15.60
N PHE A 58 -3.35 15.89 -16.58
CA PHE A 58 -4.80 15.87 -16.72
C PHE A 58 -5.28 14.85 -17.77
N GLY A 59 -4.40 13.95 -18.19
CA GLY A 59 -4.67 12.93 -19.18
C GLY A 59 -5.51 11.77 -18.68
N GLU A 60 -5.72 10.79 -19.56
CA GLU A 60 -6.47 9.58 -19.25
C GLU A 60 -5.71 8.68 -18.28
N TYR A 61 -6.44 8.14 -17.29
CA TYR A 61 -6.01 7.07 -16.41
C TYR A 61 -6.87 5.84 -16.68
N ILE A 62 -6.22 4.69 -16.82
CA ILE A 62 -6.88 3.41 -17.09
C ILE A 62 -6.63 2.41 -15.95
N PRO A 63 -7.55 1.48 -15.69
CA PRO A 63 -7.30 0.39 -14.77
C PRO A 63 -6.12 -0.50 -15.23
N ILE A 64 -5.38 -1.07 -14.27
CA ILE A 64 -4.22 -1.93 -14.54
C ILE A 64 -4.50 -3.07 -15.52
N HIS A 65 -5.68 -3.70 -15.47
CA HIS A 65 -6.01 -4.80 -16.37
C HIS A 65 -6.08 -4.35 -17.85
N ILE A 66 -6.54 -3.12 -18.10
CA ILE A 66 -6.53 -2.50 -19.42
C ILE A 66 -5.08 -2.16 -19.83
N ALA A 67 -4.27 -1.65 -18.90
CA ALA A 67 -2.86 -1.37 -19.16
C ALA A 67 -2.07 -2.64 -19.53
N ILE A 68 -2.29 -3.75 -18.84
CA ILE A 68 -1.71 -5.07 -19.15
C ILE A 68 -2.12 -5.52 -20.56
N GLN A 69 -3.40 -5.39 -20.91
CA GLN A 69 -3.89 -5.75 -22.23
C GLN A 69 -3.25 -4.89 -23.34
N ARG A 70 -3.10 -3.57 -23.11
CA ARG A 70 -2.40 -2.66 -24.04
C ARG A 70 -0.93 -3.05 -24.17
N PHE A 71 -0.25 -3.33 -23.07
CA PHE A 71 1.15 -3.74 -23.05
C PHE A 71 1.39 -5.03 -23.86
N GLN A 72 0.55 -6.05 -23.68
CA GLN A 72 0.66 -7.31 -24.42
C GLN A 72 0.47 -7.14 -25.93
N ARG A 73 -0.28 -6.11 -26.34
CA ARG A 73 -0.53 -5.78 -27.75
C ARG A 73 0.47 -4.77 -28.31
N SER A 74 1.28 -4.13 -27.47
CA SER A 74 2.18 -3.06 -27.87
C SER A 74 3.24 -3.61 -28.82
N PRO A 75 3.26 -3.19 -30.10
CA PRO A 75 4.26 -3.65 -31.04
C PRO A 75 5.56 -2.93 -30.74
N VAL A 76 6.43 -3.55 -29.94
CA VAL A 76 7.85 -3.17 -29.91
C VAL A 76 8.46 -3.64 -31.22
N ASN A 77 8.11 -3.04 -32.37
CA ASN A 77 8.43 -3.55 -33.71
C ASN A 77 9.07 -2.54 -34.67
N GLN A 78 9.44 -1.35 -34.18
CA GLN A 78 10.19 -0.38 -34.97
C GLN A 78 11.68 -0.37 -34.60
N ASN A 79 12.47 0.44 -35.30
CA ASN A 79 13.84 0.79 -34.91
C ASN A 79 13.88 1.16 -33.41
N PRO A 80 15.03 0.98 -32.72
CA PRO A 80 15.10 1.21 -31.28
C PRO A 80 14.63 2.63 -30.94
N PRO A 81 13.54 2.81 -30.17
CA PRO A 81 13.00 4.13 -29.92
C PRO A 81 14.00 4.92 -29.09
N TYR A 82 14.27 6.17 -29.45
CA TYR A 82 14.83 7.10 -28.49
C TYR A 82 13.70 7.51 -27.56
N TYR A 83 13.94 7.39 -26.25
CA TYR A 83 12.88 7.62 -25.29
C TYR A 83 12.61 9.12 -25.18
N GLU A 84 11.55 9.65 -25.82
CA GLU A 84 11.27 11.10 -25.85
C GLU A 84 10.51 11.61 -24.62
N VAL A 85 10.13 10.70 -23.72
CA VAL A 85 9.48 11.03 -22.46
C VAL A 85 10.33 12.00 -21.62
N PRO A 86 9.71 12.99 -20.94
CA PRO A 86 10.41 13.99 -20.14
C PRO A 86 11.41 13.40 -19.15
N VAL A 87 12.45 14.14 -18.76
CA VAL A 87 13.34 13.68 -17.67
C VAL A 87 12.54 13.40 -16.39
N LEU A 88 13.02 12.50 -15.53
CA LEU A 88 12.27 12.03 -14.35
C LEU A 88 11.68 13.18 -13.51
N GLY A 89 12.46 14.24 -13.26
CA GLY A 89 12.00 15.38 -12.46
C GLY A 89 10.81 16.15 -13.04
N ASN A 90 10.50 15.97 -14.33
CA ASN A 90 9.40 16.62 -15.03
C ASN A 90 8.19 15.69 -15.22
N LEU A 91 8.28 14.43 -14.81
CA LEU A 91 7.11 13.56 -14.81
C LEU A 91 6.16 14.00 -13.67
N PRO A 92 4.82 13.99 -13.91
CA PRO A 92 3.90 14.57 -12.95
C PRO A 92 3.82 13.84 -11.60
N THR A 93 3.83 12.50 -11.63
CA THR A 93 3.63 11.67 -10.43
C THR A 93 4.48 10.40 -10.49
N VAL A 94 4.61 9.72 -9.35
CA VAL A 94 5.28 8.40 -9.29
C VAL A 94 4.59 7.38 -10.22
N ARG A 95 3.27 7.47 -10.37
CA ARG A 95 2.49 6.62 -11.29
C ARG A 95 2.92 6.78 -12.74
N HIS A 96 3.34 7.98 -13.16
CA HIS A 96 3.83 8.19 -14.53
C HIS A 96 5.15 7.48 -14.76
N ALA A 97 6.08 7.53 -13.79
CA ALA A 97 7.33 6.80 -13.87
C ALA A 97 7.09 5.27 -13.88
N TYR A 98 6.15 4.78 -13.06
CA TYR A 98 5.76 3.37 -13.05
C TYR A 98 5.12 2.93 -14.38
N ALA A 99 4.19 3.74 -14.91
CA ALA A 99 3.52 3.50 -16.19
C ALA A 99 4.53 3.42 -17.33
N GLU A 100 5.39 4.42 -17.46
CA GLU A 100 6.47 4.48 -18.44
C GLU A 100 7.36 3.23 -18.40
N TRP A 101 7.69 2.75 -17.20
CA TRP A 101 8.59 1.62 -17.03
C TRP A 101 7.98 0.29 -17.45
N TYR A 102 6.75 0.00 -17.02
CA TYR A 102 6.12 -1.32 -17.17
C TYR A 102 5.10 -1.40 -18.30
N PHE A 103 4.41 -0.32 -18.65
CA PHE A 103 3.30 -0.32 -19.60
C PHE A 103 3.52 0.56 -20.84
N GLY A 104 4.41 1.55 -20.73
CA GLY A 104 4.58 2.59 -21.74
C GLY A 104 3.64 3.77 -21.53
N ILE A 105 3.95 4.90 -22.17
CA ILE A 105 3.21 6.16 -22.03
C ILE A 105 3.38 7.01 -23.30
N ASP A 106 2.36 7.79 -23.69
CA ASP A 106 2.42 8.61 -24.91
C ASP A 106 2.88 7.83 -26.14
N GLU A 107 2.28 6.65 -26.36
CA GLU A 107 2.63 5.72 -27.46
C GLU A 107 4.05 5.16 -27.41
N ASN A 108 4.88 5.56 -26.44
CA ASN A 108 6.19 4.98 -26.23
C ASN A 108 6.03 3.58 -25.61
N PRO A 109 6.74 2.56 -26.12
CA PRO A 109 6.73 1.24 -25.52
C PRO A 109 7.36 1.26 -24.13
N ALA A 110 6.91 0.37 -23.25
CA ALA A 110 7.48 0.22 -21.91
C ALA A 110 9.02 0.10 -21.94
N ILE A 111 9.69 0.79 -21.00
CA ILE A 111 11.16 0.74 -20.89
C ILE A 111 11.64 -0.70 -20.73
N ILE A 112 10.97 -1.49 -19.88
CA ILE A 112 11.38 -2.89 -19.64
C ILE A 112 11.34 -3.73 -20.93
N SER A 113 10.37 -3.49 -21.81
CA SER A 113 10.27 -4.17 -23.09
C SER A 113 11.37 -3.73 -24.06
N CYS A 114 11.74 -2.45 -24.05
CA CYS A 114 12.86 -1.94 -24.84
C CYS A 114 14.19 -2.54 -24.39
N ILE A 115 14.43 -2.63 -23.08
CA ILE A 115 15.63 -3.28 -22.53
C ILE A 115 15.67 -4.75 -22.95
N ARG A 116 14.55 -5.47 -22.82
CA ARG A 116 14.44 -6.89 -23.22
C ARG A 116 14.68 -7.11 -24.71
N LYS A 117 14.18 -6.22 -25.57
CA LYS A 117 14.30 -6.37 -27.03
C LYS A 117 15.65 -5.91 -27.59
N TYR A 118 16.09 -4.70 -27.23
CA TYR A 118 17.24 -4.04 -27.87
C TYR A 118 18.54 -4.13 -27.05
N GLY A 119 18.45 -4.60 -25.80
CA GLY A 119 19.61 -4.92 -24.97
C GLY A 119 20.43 -3.71 -24.50
N LYS A 120 21.65 -4.02 -24.03
CA LYS A 120 22.52 -3.07 -23.32
C LYS A 120 22.94 -1.85 -24.15
N GLU A 121 23.08 -2.00 -25.48
CA GLU A 121 23.45 -0.87 -26.35
C GLU A 121 22.36 0.18 -26.48
N TRP A 122 21.10 -0.23 -26.44
CA TRP A 122 19.98 0.70 -26.35
C TRP A 122 19.93 1.39 -24.99
N GLU A 123 20.13 0.61 -23.92
CA GLU A 123 20.16 1.15 -22.56
C GLU A 123 21.26 2.21 -22.40
N LYS A 124 22.47 1.93 -22.90
CA LYS A 124 23.62 2.84 -22.85
C LYS A 124 23.33 4.16 -23.59
N ARG A 125 22.70 4.09 -24.77
CA ARG A 125 22.27 5.28 -25.53
C ARG A 125 21.23 6.13 -24.80
N ASN A 126 20.41 5.51 -23.96
CA ASN A 126 19.36 6.19 -23.18
C ASN A 126 19.75 6.41 -21.70
N GLN A 127 20.99 6.15 -21.31
CA GLN A 127 21.42 6.09 -19.90
C GLN A 127 21.07 7.35 -19.10
N ARG A 128 21.22 8.54 -19.69
CA ARG A 128 20.90 9.82 -19.04
C ARG A 128 19.44 9.92 -18.61
N ARG A 129 18.52 9.30 -19.35
CA ARG A 129 17.10 9.25 -19.01
C ARG A 129 16.79 8.09 -18.06
N LEU A 130 17.47 6.96 -18.22
CA LEU A 130 17.16 5.73 -17.48
C LEU A 130 17.77 5.66 -16.07
N SER A 131 18.92 6.29 -15.82
CA SER A 131 19.66 6.12 -14.57
C SER A 131 18.85 6.46 -13.32
N ARG A 132 18.24 7.65 -13.29
CA ARG A 132 17.41 8.10 -12.16
C ARG A 132 16.10 7.33 -12.07
N ARG A 133 15.52 6.93 -13.20
CA ARG A 133 14.31 6.07 -13.24
C ARG A 133 14.55 4.72 -12.58
N LYS A 134 15.69 4.07 -12.88
CA LYS A 134 16.05 2.78 -12.27
C LYS A 134 16.10 2.84 -10.75
N ILE A 135 16.58 3.95 -10.18
CA ILE A 135 16.64 4.13 -8.73
C ILE A 135 15.22 4.20 -8.15
N LEU A 136 14.34 5.02 -8.75
CA LEU A 136 12.94 5.10 -8.30
C LEU A 136 12.19 3.79 -8.47
N ILE A 137 12.37 3.09 -9.59
CA ILE A 137 11.73 1.79 -9.83
C ILE A 137 12.23 0.74 -8.84
N ARG A 138 13.53 0.71 -8.54
CA ARG A 138 14.07 -0.19 -7.52
C ARG A 138 13.48 0.09 -6.14
N GLU A 139 13.28 1.37 -5.79
CA GLU A 139 12.61 1.74 -4.54
C GLU A 139 11.15 1.26 -4.50
N ILE A 140 10.43 1.35 -5.62
CA ILE A 140 9.08 0.79 -5.74
C ILE A 140 9.11 -0.72 -5.52
N GLU A 141 9.96 -1.43 -6.27
CA GLU A 141 10.10 -2.90 -6.18
C GLU A 141 10.50 -3.36 -4.77
N LEU A 142 11.32 -2.58 -4.05
CA LEU A 142 11.71 -2.87 -2.67
C LEU A 142 10.53 -2.72 -1.70
N ARG A 143 9.70 -1.70 -1.84
CA ARG A 143 8.53 -1.50 -0.96
C ARG A 143 7.38 -2.43 -1.29
N GLU A 144 7.31 -2.90 -2.54
CA GLU A 144 6.33 -3.91 -2.98
C GLU A 144 6.51 -5.27 -2.27
N THR A 145 7.59 -5.48 -1.51
CA THR A 145 7.71 -6.66 -0.63
C THR A 145 6.75 -6.63 0.55
N ASP A 146 6.42 -5.43 1.04
CA ASP A 146 5.66 -5.20 2.27
C ASP A 146 4.28 -4.59 2.00
N PHE A 147 4.13 -3.89 0.88
CA PHE A 147 2.94 -3.14 0.50
C PHE A 147 2.46 -3.50 -0.91
N SER A 148 1.18 -3.30 -1.19
CA SER A 148 0.69 -3.40 -2.57
C SER A 148 1.24 -2.26 -3.44
N THR A 149 1.34 -2.48 -4.75
CA THR A 149 1.77 -1.45 -5.71
C THR A 149 1.03 -0.12 -5.51
N GLU A 150 -0.30 -0.17 -5.31
CA GLU A 150 -1.11 1.02 -5.11
C GLU A 150 -0.69 1.81 -3.86
N GLU A 151 -0.48 1.10 -2.74
CA GLU A 151 0.00 1.69 -1.49
C GLU A 151 1.40 2.26 -1.65
N VAL A 152 2.31 1.56 -2.33
CA VAL A 152 3.68 2.03 -2.58
C VAL A 152 3.68 3.33 -3.39
N LEU A 153 2.91 3.38 -4.47
CA LEU A 153 2.83 4.58 -5.31
C LEU A 153 2.28 5.77 -4.53
N GLU A 154 1.29 5.56 -3.67
CA GLU A 154 0.75 6.60 -2.79
C GLU A 154 1.75 7.06 -1.72
N ILE A 155 2.43 6.12 -1.04
CA ILE A 155 3.46 6.43 -0.05
C ILE A 155 4.56 7.30 -0.66
N LEU A 156 5.05 6.93 -1.84
CA LEU A 156 6.08 7.69 -2.53
C LEU A 156 5.57 9.06 -2.99
N GLU A 157 4.30 9.17 -3.37
CA GLU A 157 3.68 10.45 -3.73
C GLU A 157 3.57 11.39 -2.50
N ILE A 158 3.24 10.85 -1.33
CA ILE A 158 3.24 11.58 -0.06
C ILE A 158 4.66 12.02 0.30
N LEU A 159 5.66 11.13 0.20
CA LEU A 159 7.06 11.46 0.49
C LEU A 159 7.62 12.53 -0.47
N ARG A 160 7.14 12.53 -1.71
CA ARG A 160 7.47 13.56 -2.71
C ARG A 160 7.00 14.92 -2.23
N ASP A 161 5.85 15.00 -1.54
CA ASP A 161 5.33 16.21 -0.91
C ASP A 161 5.31 17.38 -1.92
N GLY A 162 4.67 17.13 -3.08
CA GLY A 162 4.55 18.07 -4.19
C GLY A 162 5.85 18.43 -4.93
N SER A 163 7.02 18.01 -4.43
CA SER A 163 8.33 18.30 -5.04
C SER A 163 8.58 17.48 -6.31
N THR A 164 9.64 17.74 -7.07
CA THR A 164 9.95 16.88 -8.23
C THR A 164 10.26 15.43 -7.83
N LEU A 165 10.06 14.46 -8.73
CA LEU A 165 10.43 13.06 -8.49
C LEU A 165 11.92 12.86 -8.17
N ASN A 166 12.77 13.84 -8.50
CA ASN A 166 14.17 13.84 -8.11
C ASN A 166 14.37 13.81 -6.57
N LYS A 167 13.45 14.38 -5.80
CA LYS A 167 13.52 14.35 -4.33
C LYS A 167 13.57 12.92 -3.79
N LEU A 168 12.78 12.01 -4.37
CA LEU A 168 12.65 10.62 -3.91
C LEU A 168 13.93 9.79 -4.09
N ILE A 169 14.85 10.26 -4.92
CA ILE A 169 16.13 9.58 -5.19
C ILE A 169 17.32 10.31 -4.56
N ASP A 170 17.20 11.62 -4.31
CA ASP A 170 18.24 12.41 -3.66
C ASP A 170 18.15 12.31 -2.13
N VAL A 171 16.93 12.25 -1.59
CA VAL A 171 16.71 11.74 -0.24
C VAL A 171 17.05 10.26 -0.33
N LYS A 172 18.10 9.81 0.35
CA LYS A 172 18.37 8.37 0.53
C LYS A 172 17.16 7.75 1.24
N LEU A 173 16.12 7.37 0.49
CA LEU A 173 15.05 6.49 0.94
C LEU A 173 15.59 5.07 1.16
N LEU A 174 16.82 4.83 0.68
CA LEU A 174 17.72 3.70 0.88
C LEU A 174 18.15 3.48 2.35
N GLY A 175 17.30 3.77 3.33
CA GLY A 175 17.44 3.30 4.72
C GLY A 175 17.41 1.76 4.85
N HIS A 176 17.37 1.06 3.72
CA HIS A 176 17.77 -0.33 3.57
C HIS A 176 19.30 -0.46 3.75
N ASP A 177 19.78 -0.25 4.98
CA ASP A 177 21.12 -0.70 5.36
C ASP A 177 21.16 -2.23 5.31
N LYS A 178 21.78 -2.74 4.23
CA LYS A 178 22.39 -4.07 4.02
C LYS A 178 21.50 -5.32 4.05
#